data_AF-A0A562ICH5-F1
#
_entry.id   AF-A0A562ICH5-F1
#
_cell.length_a   1.000
_cell.length_b   1.000
_cell.length_c   1.000
_cell.angle_alpha   90.00
_cell.angle_beta   90.00
_cell.angle_gamma   90.00
#
_symmetry.space_group_name_H-M   'P 1'
#
loop_
_entity.id
_entity.type
_entity.pdbx_description
1 polymer ?
#
loop_
_entity_poly.entity_id
_entity_poly.type
_entity_poly.pdbx_seq_one_letter_code
_entity_poly.pdbx_strand_id
1 'polypeptide(L)'
;MVDHTGSGPTAASVDRALRRAASGRALDVDEAAALLTARGDALDELLRVAGEIRDAGLREAGRPGVVTFSKKVFIPLTRLCRDRCHYCTFATVPHRLPAAFLDRDEVLAIAREGAAQGCKEALFTLGDRPEERWPAAREWLEARGYDSTLDYLRACAVAVLEETGLLPHLNPGVLSWSELQRLKPVAPSMGMMLETTATRLWSTPGGPHFGSPDKEPAVRLRVLDDAGRVGVPFTTGILIGIGETHAERVDAIFAIRRAQRGYGHLQEVIVQNFRAKPDTAMRGMPDAELHDLAATVAVARVLLGPRARIQAPPNLIAGEYDLLLRAGIDDWGGVSPVTPDHVNPERPWPRLEELARHTAKAGFTLRERLTVYPEYVRAGDPWLDPRVLPHVSALADPETGLAVEAARPVGRPWQEPEEVFGGRTDLHATIDTTGRTGDRRGDFDSVYGDWSEVAAQADASRATGSGVDRAGAAAGGVDRAAASGGDAGRARRRPGRRRASGTRTCVPGCGWPPTTRRRCSNRATPTPRWPCSPPTVPRWIGSAGSPTTFAATSSATTSPTWSTATSTSATSATSAAGSARSRSGSGTPTRTGSPWTRSPTGPRRRGRPARRRSASRAASTRSCRSPGTPT
;
A
#
# COMPACT_ATOMS: atom_id res chain seq x y z
N MET A 1 -27.91 7.21 2.04
CA MET A 1 -28.00 6.77 3.45
C MET A 1 -29.25 5.93 3.56
N VAL A 2 -29.09 4.63 3.79
CA VAL A 2 -30.18 3.77 4.27
C VAL A 2 -30.16 3.86 5.80
N ASP A 3 -31.33 3.82 6.43
CA ASP A 3 -31.45 3.90 7.88
C ASP A 3 -31.28 2.51 8.51
N HIS A 4 -30.05 2.16 8.90
CA HIS A 4 -29.73 0.89 9.57
C HIS A 4 -30.00 0.95 11.09
N THR A 5 -31.14 1.51 11.51
CA THR A 5 -31.66 1.43 12.90
C THR A 5 -32.30 0.07 13.23
N GLY A 6 -31.97 -0.98 12.47
CA GLY A 6 -32.41 -2.34 12.73
C GLY A 6 -31.86 -2.91 14.05
N SER A 7 -32.56 -3.91 14.60
CA SER A 7 -32.02 -4.73 15.68
C SER A 7 -30.64 -5.27 15.30
N GLY A 8 -29.68 -5.17 16.24
CA GLY A 8 -28.33 -5.69 16.03
C GLY A 8 -28.30 -7.20 15.72
N PRO A 9 -27.19 -7.71 15.16
CA PRO A 9 -27.08 -9.09 14.71
C PRO A 9 -27.51 -10.13 15.75
N THR A 10 -28.48 -10.96 15.36
CA THR A 10 -28.94 -12.12 16.11
C THR A 10 -28.15 -13.37 15.71
N ALA A 11 -28.08 -14.38 16.58
CA ALA A 11 -27.50 -15.68 16.24
C ALA A 11 -28.11 -16.27 14.94
N ALA A 12 -29.44 -16.19 14.79
CA ALA A 12 -30.14 -16.67 13.59
C ALA A 12 -29.72 -15.93 12.29
N SER A 13 -29.36 -14.64 12.37
CA SER A 13 -28.79 -13.90 11.22
C SER A 13 -27.33 -14.30 10.92
N VAL A 14 -26.51 -14.55 11.95
CA VAL A 14 -25.14 -15.06 11.77
C VAL A 14 -25.19 -16.44 11.11
N ASP A 15 -25.97 -17.37 11.64
CA ASP A 15 -26.18 -18.71 11.10
C ASP A 15 -26.67 -18.70 9.65
N ARG A 16 -27.58 -17.77 9.32
CA ARG A 16 -28.10 -17.58 7.96
C ARG A 16 -27.01 -17.06 7.01
N ALA A 17 -26.17 -16.13 7.46
CA ALA A 17 -25.05 -15.63 6.68
C ALA A 17 -23.95 -16.69 6.49
N LEU A 18 -23.63 -17.48 7.54
CA LEU A 18 -22.68 -18.60 7.47
C LEU A 18 -23.11 -19.63 6.43
N ARG A 19 -24.37 -20.10 6.47
CA ARG A 19 -24.90 -21.03 5.47
C ARG A 19 -24.88 -20.47 4.03
N ARG A 20 -24.95 -19.16 3.85
CA ARG A 20 -24.83 -18.50 2.54
C ARG A 20 -23.38 -18.43 2.07
N ALA A 21 -22.46 -18.05 2.96
CA ALA A 21 -21.01 -18.04 2.68
C ALA A 21 -20.50 -19.44 2.33
N ALA A 22 -20.84 -20.45 3.14
CA ALA A 22 -20.49 -21.85 2.92
C ALA A 22 -21.09 -22.45 1.63
N SER A 23 -22.18 -21.88 1.11
CA SER A 23 -22.78 -22.28 -0.18
C SER A 23 -22.37 -21.36 -1.35
N GLY A 24 -21.31 -20.56 -1.18
CA GLY A 24 -20.74 -19.70 -2.22
C GLY A 24 -21.65 -18.57 -2.70
N ARG A 25 -22.69 -18.23 -1.94
CA ARG A 25 -23.67 -17.19 -2.31
C ARG A 25 -23.11 -15.81 -2.00
N ALA A 26 -23.38 -14.84 -2.88
CA ALA A 26 -23.09 -13.45 -2.60
C ALA A 26 -23.84 -12.99 -1.32
N LEU A 27 -23.11 -12.34 -0.42
CA LEU A 27 -23.67 -11.70 0.76
C LEU A 27 -24.02 -10.24 0.47
N ASP A 28 -25.02 -9.72 1.17
CA ASP A 28 -25.29 -8.29 1.28
C ASP A 28 -24.54 -7.65 2.49
N VAL A 29 -24.75 -6.35 2.73
CA VAL A 29 -24.07 -5.60 3.78
C VAL A 29 -24.48 -6.08 5.18
N ASP A 30 -25.77 -6.34 5.41
CA ASP A 30 -26.27 -6.76 6.73
C ASP A 30 -25.84 -8.21 7.03
N GLU A 31 -25.85 -9.11 6.03
CA GLU A 31 -25.32 -10.47 6.13
C GLU A 31 -23.83 -10.48 6.49
N ALA A 32 -23.02 -9.65 5.84
CA ALA A 32 -21.58 -9.56 6.13
C ALA A 32 -21.29 -8.85 7.46
N ALA A 33 -22.06 -7.83 7.83
CA ALA A 33 -21.93 -7.15 9.13
C ALA A 33 -22.32 -8.05 10.31
N ALA A 34 -23.25 -8.99 10.10
CA ALA A 34 -23.55 -10.05 11.06
C ALA A 34 -22.36 -11.03 11.22
N LEU A 35 -21.69 -11.43 10.14
CA LEU A 35 -20.51 -12.32 10.24
C LEU A 35 -19.36 -11.71 11.06
N LEU A 36 -19.20 -10.39 11.08
CA LEU A 36 -18.22 -9.72 11.97
C LEU A 36 -18.51 -9.93 13.47
N THR A 37 -19.76 -10.24 13.86
CA THR A 37 -20.11 -10.59 15.25
C THR A 37 -19.89 -12.07 15.61
N ALA A 38 -19.44 -12.91 14.67
CA ALA A 38 -19.20 -14.33 14.92
C ALA A 38 -18.12 -14.53 16.02
N ARG A 39 -18.41 -15.38 17.00
CA ARG A 39 -17.53 -15.77 18.12
C ARG A 39 -17.83 -17.23 18.48
N GLY A 40 -16.87 -17.94 19.11
CA GLY A 40 -16.99 -19.38 19.40
C GLY A 40 -17.17 -20.22 18.13
N ASP A 41 -17.98 -21.26 18.18
CA ASP A 41 -18.28 -22.19 17.08
C ASP A 41 -18.64 -21.48 15.76
N ALA A 42 -19.39 -20.36 15.84
CA ALA A 42 -19.76 -19.55 14.68
C ALA A 42 -18.56 -18.82 14.03
N LEU A 43 -17.53 -18.49 14.82
CA LEU A 43 -16.25 -18.00 14.30
C LEU A 43 -15.45 -19.16 13.71
N ASP A 44 -15.36 -20.31 14.37
CA ASP A 44 -14.61 -21.46 13.85
C ASP A 44 -15.16 -21.95 12.48
N GLU A 45 -16.47 -21.92 12.27
CA GLU A 45 -17.11 -22.16 10.97
C GLU A 45 -16.80 -21.06 9.94
N LEU A 46 -16.81 -19.78 10.33
CA LEU A 46 -16.41 -18.67 9.46
C LEU A 46 -14.95 -18.79 9.01
N LEU A 47 -14.05 -19.17 9.93
CA LEU A 47 -12.64 -19.44 9.64
C LEU A 47 -12.51 -20.63 8.66
N ARG A 48 -13.26 -21.73 8.87
CA ARG A 48 -13.27 -22.88 7.95
C ARG A 48 -13.64 -22.48 6.52
N VAL A 49 -14.74 -21.73 6.35
CA VAL A 49 -15.20 -21.24 5.04
C VAL A 49 -14.16 -20.32 4.39
N ALA A 50 -13.55 -19.40 5.15
CA ALA A 50 -12.51 -18.52 4.64
C ALA A 50 -11.24 -19.30 4.21
N GLY A 51 -10.82 -20.30 4.99
CA GLY A 51 -9.73 -21.21 4.65
C GLY A 51 -9.96 -21.96 3.35
N GLU A 52 -11.17 -22.50 3.12
CA GLU A 52 -11.52 -23.20 1.88
C GLU A 52 -11.48 -22.29 0.64
N ILE A 53 -11.93 -21.04 0.77
CA ILE A 53 -11.85 -20.03 -0.29
C ILE A 53 -10.39 -19.65 -0.58
N ARG A 54 -9.56 -19.49 0.47
CA ARG A 54 -8.12 -19.20 0.35
C ARG A 54 -7.39 -20.35 -0.34
N ASP A 55 -7.66 -21.59 0.05
CA ASP A 55 -7.05 -22.79 -0.55
C ASP A 55 -7.48 -22.98 -2.01
N ALA A 56 -8.72 -22.65 -2.36
CA ALA A 56 -9.18 -22.63 -3.75
C ALA A 56 -8.42 -21.57 -4.58
N GLY A 57 -8.21 -20.38 -4.02
CA GLY A 57 -7.45 -19.30 -4.64
C GLY A 57 -5.95 -19.55 -4.79
N LEU A 58 -5.37 -20.36 -3.90
CA LEU A 58 -4.00 -20.85 -4.02
C LEU A 58 -3.87 -21.93 -5.10
N ARG A 59 -4.85 -22.84 -5.20
CA ARG A 59 -4.92 -23.82 -6.31
C ARG A 59 -5.05 -23.11 -7.67
N GLU A 60 -5.96 -22.14 -7.79
CA GLU A 60 -6.18 -21.36 -9.02
C GLU A 60 -4.92 -20.59 -9.47
N ALA A 61 -4.17 -20.01 -8.53
CA ALA A 61 -2.93 -19.28 -8.85
C ALA A 61 -1.73 -20.18 -9.21
N GLY A 62 -1.86 -21.50 -9.10
CA GLY A 62 -0.78 -22.47 -9.33
C GLY A 62 0.15 -22.66 -8.13
N ARG A 63 -0.24 -22.22 -6.93
CA ARG A 63 0.59 -22.24 -5.70
C ARG A 63 -0.13 -22.86 -4.49
N PRO A 64 -0.67 -24.10 -4.58
CA PRO A 64 -1.39 -24.76 -3.50
C PRO A 64 -0.53 -24.89 -2.24
N GLY A 65 -1.10 -24.58 -1.07
CA GLY A 65 -0.40 -24.68 0.21
C GLY A 65 0.74 -23.68 0.43
N VAL A 66 0.89 -22.67 -0.43
CA VAL A 66 1.93 -21.62 -0.28
C VAL A 66 1.36 -20.38 0.41
N VAL A 67 2.04 -19.91 1.45
CA VAL A 67 1.84 -18.58 2.05
C VAL A 67 3.06 -17.73 1.69
N THR A 68 2.84 -16.50 1.24
CA THR A 68 3.91 -15.61 0.79
C THR A 68 4.34 -14.57 1.83
N PHE A 69 5.55 -14.02 1.66
CA PHE A 69 6.04 -12.83 2.37
C PHE A 69 7.00 -12.05 1.47
N SER A 70 7.12 -10.74 1.63
CA SER A 70 8.16 -9.93 0.97
C SER A 70 9.31 -9.64 1.95
N LYS A 71 10.56 -9.75 1.51
CA LYS A 71 11.74 -9.41 2.32
C LYS A 71 12.21 -7.99 1.99
N LYS A 72 11.97 -7.05 2.91
CA LYS A 72 12.10 -5.61 2.63
C LYS A 72 13.08 -4.85 3.55
N VAL A 73 13.43 -3.64 3.13
CA VAL A 73 13.76 -2.53 4.05
C VAL A 73 12.67 -1.47 4.02
N PHE A 74 12.48 -0.79 5.14
CA PHE A 74 11.56 0.33 5.30
C PHE A 74 12.37 1.63 5.23
N ILE A 75 12.08 2.47 4.24
CA ILE A 75 12.75 3.76 4.00
C ILE A 75 11.75 4.87 4.37
N PRO A 76 11.87 5.48 5.56
CA PRO A 76 10.98 6.54 6.02
C PRO A 76 11.39 7.89 5.43
N LEU A 77 11.25 8.05 4.10
CA LEU A 77 11.84 9.16 3.32
C LEU A 77 11.56 10.54 3.91
N THR A 78 10.36 10.74 4.45
CA THR A 78 10.09 11.80 5.42
C THR A 78 9.05 11.36 6.44
N ARG A 79 9.20 11.87 7.66
CA ARG A 79 8.21 11.75 8.74
C ARG A 79 7.38 13.04 8.93
N LEU A 80 7.53 14.03 8.05
CA LEU A 80 6.61 15.15 7.95
C LEU A 80 5.39 14.76 7.11
N CYS A 81 4.24 15.36 7.41
CA CYS A 81 2.99 15.12 6.70
C CYS A 81 2.08 16.36 6.78
N ARG A 82 1.20 16.59 5.78
CA ARG A 82 0.13 17.59 5.88
C ARG A 82 -1.02 17.13 6.79
N ASP A 83 -1.31 15.84 6.85
CA ASP A 83 -2.35 15.21 7.68
C ASP A 83 -2.10 15.23 9.20
N ARG A 84 -3.14 14.90 9.97
CA ARG A 84 -3.17 14.92 11.46
C ARG A 84 -3.82 13.67 12.09
N CYS A 85 -3.74 12.52 11.41
CA CYS A 85 -4.37 11.26 11.82
C CYS A 85 -4.17 10.95 13.31
N HIS A 86 -5.26 10.89 14.08
CA HIS A 86 -5.23 10.90 15.54
C HIS A 86 -4.67 9.62 16.20
N TYR A 87 -4.42 8.56 15.42
CA TYR A 87 -3.76 7.31 15.79
C TYR A 87 -2.29 7.20 15.32
N CYS A 88 -1.80 8.16 14.53
CA CYS A 88 -0.53 8.02 13.81
C CYS A 88 0.66 8.56 14.62
N THR A 89 1.65 7.69 14.88
CA THR A 89 2.95 8.02 15.47
C THR A 89 4.06 8.25 14.45
N PHE A 90 3.86 7.84 13.19
CA PHE A 90 4.85 8.02 12.12
C PHE A 90 5.05 9.51 11.80
N ALA A 91 3.93 10.23 11.62
CA ALA A 91 3.93 11.66 11.33
C ALA A 91 4.40 12.49 12.53
N THR A 92 5.27 13.46 12.29
CA THR A 92 5.84 14.33 13.31
C THR A 92 6.01 15.78 12.83
N VAL A 93 6.73 16.59 13.60
CA VAL A 93 6.91 18.04 13.36
C VAL A 93 8.39 18.39 13.12
N PRO A 94 8.73 19.43 12.34
CA PRO A 94 10.11 19.68 11.89
C PRO A 94 11.16 19.76 13.01
N HIS A 95 10.84 20.40 14.14
CA HIS A 95 11.77 20.52 15.28
C HIS A 95 12.04 19.21 16.04
N ARG A 96 11.43 18.08 15.64
CA ARG A 96 11.72 16.72 16.16
C ARG A 96 12.52 15.87 15.17
N LEU A 97 13.05 16.46 14.11
CA LEU A 97 13.84 15.78 13.08
C LEU A 97 15.20 16.49 12.89
N PRO A 98 16.26 15.76 12.49
CA PRO A 98 17.53 16.37 12.08
C PRO A 98 17.44 17.05 10.70
N ALA A 99 16.56 16.54 9.82
CA ALA A 99 16.29 17.04 8.48
C ALA A 99 14.82 16.79 8.11
N ALA A 100 14.28 17.55 7.15
CA ALA A 100 12.88 17.40 6.73
C ALA A 100 12.62 16.09 5.98
N PHE A 101 13.63 15.57 5.28
CA PHE A 101 13.65 14.29 4.57
C PHE A 101 15.00 13.61 4.81
N LEU A 102 15.10 12.31 4.54
CA LEU A 102 16.39 11.62 4.40
C LEU A 102 17.11 12.11 3.14
N ASP A 103 18.42 12.34 3.23
CA ASP A 103 19.26 12.61 2.05
C ASP A 103 19.50 11.32 1.22
N ARG A 104 19.81 11.47 -0.08
CA ARG A 104 19.95 10.35 -1.03
C ARG A 104 20.92 9.28 -0.52
N ASP A 105 22.03 9.68 0.10
CA ASP A 105 23.02 8.74 0.63
C ASP A 105 22.53 7.96 1.85
N GLU A 106 21.61 8.52 2.66
CA GLU A 106 20.97 7.80 3.78
C GLU A 106 19.97 6.76 3.26
N VAL A 107 19.16 7.14 2.26
CA VAL A 107 18.26 6.23 1.52
C VAL A 107 19.05 5.06 0.92
N LEU A 108 20.18 5.36 0.28
CA LEU A 108 21.06 4.36 -0.30
C LEU A 108 21.81 3.52 0.74
N ALA A 109 22.16 4.07 1.91
CA ALA A 109 22.74 3.28 3.00
C ALA A 109 21.76 2.19 3.50
N ILE A 110 20.51 2.56 3.77
CA ILE A 110 19.44 1.63 4.17
C ILE A 110 19.22 0.58 3.07
N ALA A 111 19.16 0.99 1.81
CA ALA A 111 18.97 0.09 0.68
C ALA A 111 20.15 -0.89 0.48
N ARG A 112 21.40 -0.44 0.64
CA ARG A 112 22.60 -1.28 0.56
C ARG A 112 22.68 -2.29 1.72
N GLU A 113 22.26 -1.91 2.93
CA GLU A 113 22.17 -2.85 4.06
C GLU A 113 21.08 -3.91 3.83
N GLY A 114 19.92 -3.52 3.29
CA GLY A 114 18.89 -4.44 2.83
C GLY A 114 19.38 -5.42 1.76
N ALA A 115 20.09 -4.92 0.75
CA ALA A 115 20.69 -5.72 -0.31
C ALA A 115 21.70 -6.75 0.25
N ALA A 116 22.55 -6.35 1.20
CA ALA A 116 23.48 -7.25 1.88
C ALA A 116 22.78 -8.37 2.67
N GLN A 117 21.64 -8.08 3.29
CA GLN A 117 20.77 -9.09 3.93
C GLN A 117 19.91 -9.89 2.93
N GLY A 118 20.01 -9.62 1.63
CA GLY A 118 19.26 -10.32 0.58
C GLY A 118 17.77 -9.98 0.54
N CYS A 119 17.36 -8.82 1.09
CA CYS A 119 16.06 -8.22 0.80
C CYS A 119 15.91 -7.97 -0.71
N LYS A 120 14.68 -7.82 -1.19
CA LYS A 120 14.35 -7.56 -2.60
C LYS A 120 13.43 -6.36 -2.79
N GLU A 121 12.80 -5.89 -1.71
CA GLU A 121 11.92 -4.71 -1.68
C GLU A 121 12.55 -3.54 -0.92
N ALA A 122 12.38 -2.34 -1.46
CA ALA A 122 12.64 -1.07 -0.79
C ALA A 122 11.30 -0.34 -0.60
N LEU A 123 10.71 -0.49 0.59
CA LEU A 123 9.44 0.16 0.93
C LEU A 123 9.68 1.62 1.28
N PHE A 124 9.40 2.52 0.35
CA PHE A 124 9.31 3.94 0.62
C PHE A 124 7.96 4.25 1.29
N THR A 125 8.02 4.69 2.54
CA THR A 125 6.85 5.25 3.25
C THR A 125 7.16 6.68 3.67
N LEU A 126 6.19 7.56 3.49
CA LEU A 126 6.31 8.98 3.77
C LEU A 126 4.94 9.56 4.13
N GLY A 127 4.92 10.78 4.66
CA GLY A 127 3.67 11.51 4.83
C GLY A 127 3.27 12.27 3.56
N ASP A 128 1.96 12.37 3.33
CA ASP A 128 1.36 13.13 2.24
C ASP A 128 1.82 14.61 2.28
N ARG A 129 2.42 15.09 1.18
CA ARG A 129 2.68 16.49 0.80
C ARG A 129 3.06 17.45 1.95
N PRO A 130 4.10 17.16 2.76
CA PRO A 130 4.51 18.01 3.88
C PRO A 130 4.85 19.46 3.49
N GLU A 131 5.33 19.70 2.27
CA GLU A 131 5.69 21.01 1.70
C GLU A 131 4.51 22.00 1.64
N GLU A 132 3.26 21.53 1.66
CA GLU A 132 2.09 22.39 1.74
C GLU A 132 1.86 22.97 3.14
N ARG A 133 2.23 22.21 4.19
CA ARG A 133 2.00 22.57 5.60
C ARG A 133 3.24 23.13 6.30
N TRP A 134 4.42 22.70 5.88
CA TRP A 134 5.68 22.95 6.58
C TRP A 134 6.65 23.68 5.65
N PRO A 135 6.91 24.99 5.84
CA PRO A 135 7.90 25.74 5.07
C PRO A 135 9.27 25.05 5.04
N ALA A 136 9.74 24.55 6.18
CA ALA A 136 10.99 23.79 6.30
C ALA A 136 11.06 22.50 5.44
N ALA A 137 9.94 21.94 4.99
CA ALA A 137 9.95 20.84 4.02
C ALA A 137 10.13 21.37 2.58
N ARG A 138 9.45 22.47 2.25
CA ARG A 138 9.56 23.14 0.96
C ARG A 138 10.96 23.72 0.73
N GLU A 139 11.47 24.47 1.71
CA GLU A 139 12.82 25.04 1.74
C GLU A 139 13.91 23.94 1.55
N TRP A 140 13.70 22.75 2.12
CA TRP A 140 14.63 21.62 1.99
C TRP A 140 14.64 21.02 0.57
N LEU A 141 13.48 20.95 -0.08
CA LEU A 141 13.29 20.48 -1.46
C LEU A 141 13.83 21.50 -2.47
N GLU A 142 13.45 22.78 -2.32
CA GLU A 142 13.93 23.90 -3.14
C GLU A 142 15.47 24.00 -3.10
N ALA A 143 16.08 23.89 -1.92
CA ALA A 143 17.53 23.89 -1.74
C ALA A 143 18.26 22.68 -2.37
N ARG A 144 17.52 21.66 -2.83
CA ARG A 144 18.03 20.49 -3.55
C ARG A 144 17.55 20.40 -5.01
N GLY A 145 16.78 21.39 -5.48
CA GLY A 145 16.29 21.46 -6.86
C GLY A 145 15.09 20.54 -7.15
N TYR A 146 14.23 20.27 -6.17
CA TYR A 146 13.00 19.48 -6.34
C TYR A 146 11.76 20.35 -6.11
N ASP A 147 10.81 20.29 -7.04
CA ASP A 147 9.54 21.05 -6.95
C ASP A 147 8.53 20.42 -5.97
N SER A 148 8.66 19.12 -5.67
CA SER A 148 7.76 18.40 -4.76
C SER A 148 8.41 17.22 -4.04
N THR A 149 7.75 16.73 -3.00
CA THR A 149 8.05 15.47 -2.31
C THR A 149 8.07 14.27 -3.27
N LEU A 150 7.21 14.27 -4.30
CA LEU A 150 7.10 13.16 -5.26
C LEU A 150 8.20 13.18 -6.33
N ASP A 151 8.70 14.37 -6.67
CA ASP A 151 9.88 14.55 -7.52
C ASP A 151 11.12 13.95 -6.84
N TYR A 152 11.31 14.26 -5.55
CA TYR A 152 12.40 13.70 -4.76
C TYR A 152 12.25 12.19 -4.54
N LEU A 153 11.03 11.71 -4.25
CA LEU A 153 10.72 10.28 -4.16
C LEU A 153 11.09 9.52 -5.45
N ARG A 154 10.75 10.09 -6.63
CA ARG A 154 11.11 9.50 -7.93
C ARG A 154 12.63 9.39 -8.10
N ALA A 155 13.38 10.44 -7.76
CA ALA A 155 14.85 10.42 -7.84
C ALA A 155 15.48 9.38 -6.89
N CYS A 156 14.94 9.25 -5.67
CA CYS A 156 15.35 8.22 -4.72
C CYS A 156 15.03 6.79 -5.20
N ALA A 157 13.85 6.58 -5.80
CA ALA A 157 13.45 5.28 -6.35
C ALA A 157 14.37 4.84 -7.50
N VAL A 158 14.72 5.75 -8.42
CA VAL A 158 15.73 5.50 -9.47
C VAL A 158 17.09 5.14 -8.85
N ALA A 159 17.60 5.94 -7.91
CA ALA A 159 18.89 5.67 -7.29
C ALA A 159 18.95 4.29 -6.59
N VAL A 160 17.86 3.86 -5.96
CA VAL A 160 17.76 2.53 -5.33
C VAL A 160 17.79 1.41 -6.38
N LEU A 161 17.05 1.55 -7.49
CA LEU A 161 17.08 0.61 -8.62
C LEU A 161 18.47 0.51 -9.25
N GLU A 162 19.15 1.65 -9.43
CA GLU A 162 20.44 1.75 -10.12
C GLU A 162 21.64 1.31 -9.28
N GLU A 163 21.66 1.64 -7.99
CA GLU A 163 22.84 1.42 -7.14
C GLU A 163 22.73 0.19 -6.23
N THR A 164 21.51 -0.33 -6.02
CA THR A 164 21.29 -1.48 -5.13
C THR A 164 20.53 -2.63 -5.79
N GLY A 165 19.65 -2.34 -6.74
CA GLY A 165 18.80 -3.33 -7.39
C GLY A 165 17.61 -3.81 -6.54
N LEU A 166 17.34 -3.19 -5.38
CA LEU A 166 16.07 -3.38 -4.68
C LEU A 166 14.93 -2.77 -5.50
N LEU A 167 13.76 -3.40 -5.43
CA LEU A 167 12.54 -2.96 -6.11
C LEU A 167 11.77 -1.96 -5.23
N PRO A 168 11.55 -0.71 -5.66
CA PRO A 168 10.78 0.26 -4.89
C PRO A 168 9.30 -0.14 -4.79
N HIS A 169 8.78 -0.17 -3.56
CA HIS A 169 7.36 -0.04 -3.28
C HIS A 169 7.10 1.40 -2.83
N LEU A 170 6.15 2.10 -3.44
CA LEU A 170 5.87 3.49 -3.07
C LEU A 170 4.55 3.58 -2.32
N ASN A 171 4.60 3.98 -1.04
CA ASN A 171 3.47 4.40 -0.23
C ASN A 171 3.52 5.92 0.06
N PRO A 172 3.29 6.79 -0.95
CA PRO A 172 3.30 8.25 -0.79
C PRO A 172 1.97 8.86 -0.34
N GLY A 173 0.93 8.04 -0.14
CA GLY A 173 -0.41 8.52 0.16
C GLY A 173 -1.19 8.91 -1.10
N VAL A 174 -1.85 10.07 -1.09
CA VAL A 174 -2.76 10.49 -2.17
C VAL A 174 -2.01 10.97 -3.42
N LEU A 175 -2.15 10.19 -4.50
CA LEU A 175 -1.64 10.49 -5.84
C LEU A 175 -2.78 10.83 -6.82
N SER A 176 -2.52 11.78 -7.71
CA SER A 176 -3.33 12.00 -8.91
C SER A 176 -2.94 11.07 -10.06
N TRP A 177 -3.81 10.93 -11.06
CA TRP A 177 -3.58 10.14 -12.27
C TRP A 177 -2.28 10.47 -13.03
N SER A 178 -1.86 11.73 -13.06
CA SER A 178 -0.59 12.15 -13.66
C SER A 178 0.63 11.76 -12.82
N GLU A 179 0.53 11.84 -11.49
CA GLU A 179 1.60 11.42 -10.57
C GLU A 179 1.76 9.90 -10.55
N LEU A 180 0.67 9.14 -10.62
CA LEU A 180 0.69 7.67 -10.81
C LEU A 180 1.46 7.27 -12.08
N GLN A 181 1.18 7.91 -13.22
CA GLN A 181 1.95 7.68 -14.46
C GLN A 181 3.40 8.12 -14.35
N ARG A 182 3.68 9.21 -13.61
CA ARG A 182 5.05 9.69 -13.40
C ARG A 182 5.86 8.78 -12.46
N LEU A 183 5.21 8.02 -11.59
CA LEU A 183 5.86 7.10 -10.65
C LEU A 183 5.91 5.63 -11.13
N LYS A 184 4.98 5.18 -11.98
CA LYS A 184 4.97 3.80 -12.49
C LYS A 184 6.29 3.35 -13.16
N PRO A 185 7.00 4.19 -13.93
CA PRO A 185 8.29 3.82 -14.52
C PRO A 185 9.44 3.60 -13.53
N VAL A 186 9.24 3.81 -12.22
CA VAL A 186 10.29 3.65 -11.18
C VAL A 186 9.86 2.72 -10.02
N ALA A 187 8.69 2.07 -10.11
CA ALA A 187 8.17 1.21 -9.06
C ALA A 187 7.31 0.08 -9.62
N PRO A 188 7.69 -1.21 -9.41
CA PRO A 188 6.86 -2.35 -9.83
C PRO A 188 5.49 -2.44 -9.12
N SER A 189 5.35 -1.79 -7.96
CA SER A 189 4.07 -1.68 -7.25
C SER A 189 4.05 -0.43 -6.37
N MET A 190 2.85 0.01 -6.00
CA MET A 190 2.62 1.13 -5.08
C MET A 190 1.51 0.77 -4.09
N GLY A 191 1.20 1.64 -3.15
CA GLY A 191 0.07 1.42 -2.26
C GLY A 191 -0.43 2.64 -1.51
N MET A 192 -1.62 2.46 -0.96
CA MET A 192 -2.28 3.39 -0.06
C MET A 192 -3.42 2.67 0.65
N MET A 193 -3.37 2.59 1.98
CA MET A 193 -4.51 2.13 2.79
C MET A 193 -5.74 3.02 2.54
N LEU A 194 -6.89 2.40 2.26
CA LEU A 194 -8.18 3.09 2.25
C LEU A 194 -8.58 3.51 3.66
N GLU A 195 -8.15 2.75 4.67
CA GLU A 195 -8.50 2.86 6.11
C GLU A 195 -9.98 2.55 6.36
N THR A 196 -10.89 3.37 5.81
CA THR A 196 -12.34 3.32 6.01
C THR A 196 -13.07 4.13 4.94
N THR A 197 -14.34 3.83 4.69
CA THR A 197 -15.26 4.65 3.90
C THR A 197 -16.11 5.61 4.76
N ALA A 198 -16.00 5.53 6.08
CA ALA A 198 -16.82 6.27 7.03
C ALA A 198 -16.53 7.79 7.04
N THR A 199 -17.16 8.57 6.16
CA THR A 199 -16.98 10.03 6.05
C THR A 199 -17.08 10.76 7.39
N ARG A 200 -17.92 10.31 8.32
CA ARG A 200 -18.05 10.88 9.67
C ARG A 200 -16.75 10.87 10.47
N LEU A 201 -15.86 9.89 10.25
CA LEU A 201 -14.59 9.76 10.96
C LEU A 201 -13.55 10.81 10.51
N TRP A 202 -13.77 11.39 9.34
CA TRP A 202 -12.99 12.49 8.76
C TRP A 202 -13.66 13.86 8.98
N SER A 203 -14.97 13.98 8.79
CA SER A 203 -15.67 15.28 8.88
C SER A 203 -16.00 15.72 10.31
N THR A 204 -16.13 14.80 11.27
CA THR A 204 -16.58 15.13 12.64
C THR A 204 -15.41 15.55 13.53
N PRO A 205 -15.47 16.70 14.24
CA PRO A 205 -14.47 17.09 15.22
C PRO A 205 -14.19 15.99 16.25
N GLY A 206 -12.91 15.61 16.38
CA GLY A 206 -12.46 14.52 17.26
C GLY A 206 -12.39 13.14 16.58
N GLY A 207 -13.00 12.94 15.41
CA GLY A 207 -12.87 11.71 14.63
C GLY A 207 -11.40 11.39 14.25
N PRO A 208 -11.04 10.12 14.00
CA PRO A 208 -9.65 9.68 13.84
C PRO A 208 -8.91 10.32 12.66
N HIS A 209 -9.65 10.86 11.69
CA HIS A 209 -9.14 11.51 10.48
C HIS A 209 -9.45 13.01 10.44
N PHE A 210 -10.00 13.60 11.50
CA PHE A 210 -10.35 15.02 11.52
C PHE A 210 -9.12 15.92 11.31
N GLY A 211 -9.27 16.93 10.45
CA GLY A 211 -8.14 17.81 10.08
C GLY A 211 -7.04 17.13 9.26
N SER A 212 -7.36 16.01 8.59
CA SER A 212 -6.47 15.27 7.69
C SER A 212 -7.08 15.27 6.26
N PRO A 213 -6.74 16.24 5.38
CA PRO A 213 -7.36 16.35 4.07
C PRO A 213 -7.24 15.08 3.21
N ASP A 214 -6.14 14.35 3.27
CA ASP A 214 -5.95 13.14 2.44
C ASP A 214 -6.74 11.93 2.93
N LYS A 215 -7.36 12.02 4.11
CA LYS A 215 -8.25 10.99 4.65
C LYS A 215 -9.72 11.16 4.27
N GLU A 216 -10.06 12.04 3.34
CA GLU A 216 -11.41 12.07 2.76
C GLU A 216 -11.67 10.77 1.96
N PRO A 217 -12.71 9.98 2.27
CA PRO A 217 -12.95 8.71 1.57
C PRO A 217 -13.12 8.85 0.05
N ALA A 218 -13.77 9.92 -0.41
CA ALA A 218 -13.98 10.16 -1.84
C ALA A 218 -12.66 10.42 -2.60
N VAL A 219 -11.68 11.05 -1.95
CA VAL A 219 -10.34 11.24 -2.49
C VAL A 219 -9.61 9.90 -2.55
N ARG A 220 -9.60 9.13 -1.44
CA ARG A 220 -8.89 7.84 -1.39
C ARG A 220 -9.45 6.81 -2.38
N LEU A 221 -10.77 6.74 -2.53
CA LEU A 221 -11.41 5.87 -3.53
C LEU A 221 -11.05 6.26 -4.97
N ARG A 222 -10.82 7.56 -5.25
CA ARG A 222 -10.34 8.01 -6.57
C ARG A 222 -8.92 7.52 -6.86
N VAL A 223 -8.02 7.52 -5.87
CA VAL A 223 -6.64 7.00 -6.04
C VAL A 223 -6.67 5.53 -6.46
N LEU A 224 -7.57 4.72 -5.88
CA LEU A 224 -7.73 3.31 -6.29
C LEU A 224 -8.25 3.19 -7.74
N ASP A 225 -9.26 3.98 -8.12
CA ASP A 225 -9.75 3.96 -9.50
C ASP A 225 -8.69 4.43 -10.51
N ASP A 226 -7.92 5.47 -10.18
CA ASP A 226 -6.88 5.99 -11.05
C ASP A 226 -5.63 5.09 -11.11
N ALA A 227 -5.26 4.41 -10.01
CA ALA A 227 -4.21 3.38 -10.02
C ALA A 227 -4.59 2.20 -10.93
N GLY A 228 -5.86 1.78 -10.89
CA GLY A 228 -6.43 0.80 -11.83
C GLY A 228 -6.36 1.25 -13.28
N ARG A 229 -6.77 2.49 -13.58
CA ARG A 229 -6.71 3.08 -14.94
C ARG A 229 -5.29 3.22 -15.49
N VAL A 230 -4.29 3.41 -14.63
CA VAL A 230 -2.87 3.47 -15.01
C VAL A 230 -2.22 2.07 -15.05
N GLY A 231 -2.92 1.03 -14.60
CA GLY A 231 -2.40 -0.34 -14.55
C GLY A 231 -1.22 -0.49 -13.59
N VAL A 232 -1.33 0.06 -12.38
CA VAL A 232 -0.32 -0.09 -11.31
C VAL A 232 -0.76 -1.23 -10.40
N PRO A 233 0.07 -2.28 -10.19
CA PRO A 233 -0.16 -3.26 -9.11
C PRO A 233 -0.17 -2.54 -7.76
N PHE A 234 -1.32 -2.52 -7.09
CA PHE A 234 -1.57 -1.61 -5.99
C PHE A 234 -1.97 -2.33 -4.69
N THR A 235 -1.31 -1.98 -3.59
CA THR A 235 -1.62 -2.44 -2.24
C THR A 235 -2.60 -1.48 -1.57
N THR A 236 -3.70 -2.00 -1.02
CA THR A 236 -4.62 -1.20 -0.19
C THR A 236 -5.10 -1.99 1.02
N GLY A 237 -6.08 -1.47 1.77
CA GLY A 237 -6.55 -2.12 2.98
C GLY A 237 -7.39 -1.24 3.89
N ILE A 238 -7.89 -1.85 4.96
CA ILE A 238 -8.71 -1.22 5.99
C ILE A 238 -8.01 -1.28 7.36
N LEU A 239 -8.34 -0.30 8.21
CA LEU A 239 -7.85 -0.19 9.58
C LEU A 239 -9.05 -0.28 10.52
N ILE A 240 -9.10 -1.34 11.33
CA ILE A 240 -10.23 -1.64 12.23
C ILE A 240 -9.99 -1.16 13.66
N GLY A 241 -11.05 -0.79 14.36
CA GLY A 241 -10.99 -0.28 15.75
C GLY A 241 -10.65 1.21 15.86
N ILE A 242 -10.84 1.99 14.80
CA ILE A 242 -10.68 3.45 14.82
C ILE A 242 -12.00 4.20 15.11
N GLY A 243 -13.06 3.45 15.41
CA GLY A 243 -14.40 3.97 15.71
C GLY A 243 -15.41 3.79 14.56
N GLU A 244 -15.07 2.97 13.56
CA GLU A 244 -15.96 2.52 12.50
C GLU A 244 -16.99 1.50 13.00
N THR A 245 -18.15 1.44 12.36
CA THR A 245 -19.15 0.38 12.59
C THR A 245 -18.88 -0.84 11.71
N HIS A 246 -19.47 -1.98 12.03
CA HIS A 246 -19.41 -3.18 11.20
C HIS A 246 -19.93 -2.95 9.76
N ALA A 247 -20.99 -2.14 9.60
CA ALA A 247 -21.51 -1.75 8.29
C ALA A 247 -20.49 -0.93 7.49
N GLU A 248 -19.92 0.13 8.08
CA GLU A 248 -18.88 0.94 7.42
C GLU A 248 -17.60 0.15 7.09
N ARG A 249 -17.25 -0.84 7.94
CA ARG A 249 -16.13 -1.76 7.70
C ARG A 249 -16.41 -2.67 6.49
N VAL A 250 -17.64 -3.16 6.37
CA VAL A 250 -18.12 -3.97 5.22
C VAL A 250 -18.23 -3.13 3.95
N ASP A 251 -18.75 -1.90 4.03
CA ASP A 251 -18.79 -0.95 2.91
C ASP A 251 -17.40 -0.66 2.33
N ALA A 252 -16.38 -0.53 3.20
CA ALA A 252 -15.00 -0.37 2.76
C ALA A 252 -14.47 -1.59 2.00
N ILE A 253 -14.81 -2.81 2.46
CA ILE A 253 -14.46 -4.05 1.76
C ILE A 253 -15.20 -4.15 0.41
N PHE A 254 -16.48 -3.76 0.33
CA PHE A 254 -17.22 -3.69 -0.94
C PHE A 254 -16.66 -2.63 -1.90
N ALA A 255 -16.20 -1.48 -1.39
CA ALA A 255 -15.56 -0.44 -2.21
C ALA A 255 -14.23 -0.91 -2.80
N ILE A 256 -13.44 -1.66 -2.03
CA ILE A 256 -12.23 -2.38 -2.48
C ILE A 256 -12.61 -3.45 -3.53
N ARG A 257 -13.65 -4.25 -3.28
CA ARG A 257 -14.15 -5.28 -4.22
C ARG A 257 -14.56 -4.68 -5.57
N ARG A 258 -15.25 -3.53 -5.58
CA ARG A 258 -15.62 -2.79 -6.80
C ARG A 258 -14.38 -2.36 -7.58
N ALA A 259 -13.40 -1.74 -6.92
CA ALA A 259 -12.15 -1.32 -7.56
C ALA A 259 -11.38 -2.52 -8.15
N GLN A 260 -11.39 -3.68 -7.47
CA GLN A 260 -10.77 -4.89 -8.00
C GLN A 260 -11.53 -5.52 -9.17
N ARG A 261 -12.87 -5.50 -9.18
CA ARG A 261 -13.65 -5.97 -10.34
C ARG A 261 -13.50 -5.06 -11.56
N GLY A 262 -13.55 -3.75 -11.37
CA GLY A 262 -13.46 -2.78 -12.47
C GLY A 262 -12.09 -2.77 -13.17
N TYR A 263 -11.00 -3.01 -12.44
CA TYR A 263 -9.65 -2.81 -12.98
C TYR A 263 -8.62 -3.92 -12.71
N GLY A 264 -8.90 -4.96 -11.89
CA GLY A 264 -7.99 -6.09 -11.63
C GLY A 264 -6.67 -5.79 -10.89
N HIS A 265 -6.40 -4.53 -10.59
CA HIS A 265 -5.08 -4.02 -10.18
C HIS A 265 -4.69 -4.18 -8.70
N LEU A 266 -5.63 -4.52 -7.80
CA LEU A 266 -5.36 -4.65 -6.37
C LEU A 266 -4.66 -5.97 -6.07
N GLN A 267 -3.34 -5.89 -5.88
CA GLN A 267 -2.50 -7.06 -5.65
C GLN A 267 -2.60 -7.61 -4.21
N GLU A 268 -2.95 -6.74 -3.25
CA GLU A 268 -2.87 -7.00 -1.81
C GLU A 268 -3.93 -6.18 -1.07
N VAL A 269 -4.68 -6.82 -0.18
CA VAL A 269 -5.64 -6.18 0.72
C VAL A 269 -5.25 -6.46 2.17
N ILE A 270 -4.76 -5.42 2.84
CA ILE A 270 -4.36 -5.46 4.24
C ILE A 270 -5.59 -5.26 5.14
N VAL A 271 -5.79 -6.15 6.10
CA VAL A 271 -6.68 -5.92 7.24
C VAL A 271 -5.80 -5.65 8.46
N GLN A 272 -5.71 -4.39 8.89
CA GLN A 272 -4.89 -3.99 10.02
C GLN A 272 -5.75 -3.66 11.24
N ASN A 273 -5.32 -4.10 12.42
CA ASN A 273 -5.91 -3.73 13.70
C ASN A 273 -5.28 -2.44 14.26
N PHE A 274 -6.12 -1.54 14.78
CA PHE A 274 -5.68 -0.42 15.59
C PHE A 274 -5.01 -0.91 16.88
N ARG A 275 -3.91 -0.24 17.23
CA ARG A 275 -3.20 -0.38 18.51
C ARG A 275 -3.01 1.01 19.10
N ALA A 276 -3.40 1.19 20.36
CA ALA A 276 -3.32 2.45 21.07
C ALA A 276 -1.87 2.81 21.43
N LYS A 277 -1.49 4.07 21.20
CA LYS A 277 -0.10 4.55 21.35
C LYS A 277 -0.04 5.80 22.23
N PRO A 278 0.83 5.88 23.25
CA PRO A 278 0.84 6.97 24.23
C PRO A 278 0.91 8.39 23.64
N ASP A 279 1.73 8.60 22.60
CA ASP A 279 1.96 9.92 21.99
C ASP A 279 0.88 10.36 20.99
N THR A 280 -0.32 9.78 21.05
CA THR A 280 -1.42 10.04 20.11
C THR A 280 -2.64 10.67 20.77
N ALA A 281 -3.53 11.24 19.94
CA ALA A 281 -4.83 11.72 20.42
C ALA A 281 -5.76 10.55 20.81
N MET A 282 -5.62 9.39 20.15
CA MET A 282 -6.37 8.16 20.43
C MET A 282 -5.73 7.26 21.50
N ARG A 283 -4.74 7.73 22.26
CA ARG A 283 -4.02 6.97 23.31
C ARG A 283 -4.90 6.34 24.41
N GLY A 284 -6.16 6.78 24.54
CA GLY A 284 -7.14 6.26 25.50
C GLY A 284 -8.26 5.43 24.88
N MET A 285 -8.18 5.11 23.57
CA MET A 285 -9.07 4.16 22.90
C MET A 285 -8.57 2.72 23.15
N PRO A 286 -9.48 1.71 23.18
CA PRO A 286 -9.06 0.32 23.27
C PRO A 286 -8.36 -0.15 21.98
N ASP A 287 -7.45 -1.11 22.10
CA ASP A 287 -6.94 -1.88 20.96
C ASP A 287 -8.08 -2.64 20.27
N ALA A 288 -7.97 -2.84 18.95
CA ALA A 288 -8.86 -3.76 18.24
C ALA A 288 -8.61 -5.21 18.67
N GLU A 289 -9.69 -5.93 19.01
CA GLU A 289 -9.63 -7.31 19.48
C GLU A 289 -9.09 -8.28 18.42
N LEU A 290 -8.38 -9.31 18.86
CA LEU A 290 -7.84 -10.34 17.98
C LEU A 290 -8.93 -11.14 17.26
N HIS A 291 -10.03 -11.49 17.94
CA HIS A 291 -11.16 -12.18 17.31
C HIS A 291 -11.93 -11.28 16.34
N ASP A 292 -11.94 -9.96 16.55
CA ASP A 292 -12.52 -8.98 15.62
C ASP A 292 -11.65 -8.82 14.36
N LEU A 293 -10.32 -8.86 14.50
CA LEU A 293 -9.37 -8.96 13.40
C LEU A 293 -9.58 -10.27 12.60
N ALA A 294 -9.63 -11.42 13.28
CA ALA A 294 -9.81 -12.72 12.63
C ALA A 294 -11.16 -12.82 11.88
N ALA A 295 -12.25 -12.37 12.50
CA ALA A 295 -13.56 -12.28 11.85
C ALA A 295 -13.52 -11.33 10.63
N THR A 296 -12.84 -10.19 10.73
CA THR A 296 -12.71 -9.25 9.61
C THR A 296 -11.89 -9.83 8.45
N VAL A 297 -10.77 -10.49 8.73
CA VAL A 297 -9.96 -11.17 7.71
C VAL A 297 -10.78 -12.24 6.99
N ALA A 298 -11.55 -13.04 7.73
CA ALA A 298 -12.42 -14.07 7.16
C ALA A 298 -13.59 -13.49 6.34
N VAL A 299 -14.23 -12.41 6.81
CA VAL A 299 -15.26 -11.69 6.04
C VAL A 299 -14.66 -11.05 4.77
N ALA A 300 -13.46 -10.46 4.85
CA ALA A 300 -12.75 -9.96 3.68
C ALA A 300 -12.46 -11.07 2.67
N ARG A 301 -12.04 -12.26 3.13
CA ARG A 301 -11.84 -13.44 2.28
C ARG A 301 -13.14 -13.92 1.62
N VAL A 302 -14.26 -13.94 2.34
CA VAL A 302 -15.58 -14.30 1.78
C VAL A 302 -16.08 -13.26 0.77
N LEU A 303 -15.90 -11.97 1.03
CA LEU A 303 -16.38 -10.89 0.16
C LEU A 303 -15.50 -10.66 -1.08
N LEU A 304 -14.18 -10.73 -0.94
CA LEU A 304 -13.22 -10.51 -2.05
C LEU A 304 -12.95 -11.79 -2.85
N GLY A 305 -13.17 -12.96 -2.26
CA GLY A 305 -13.11 -14.26 -2.92
C GLY A 305 -11.70 -14.89 -3.01
N PRO A 306 -11.55 -15.93 -3.85
CA PRO A 306 -10.33 -16.75 -3.89
C PRO A 306 -9.11 -16.01 -4.47
N ARG A 307 -9.30 -15.17 -5.49
CA ARG A 307 -8.18 -14.50 -6.19
C ARG A 307 -7.51 -13.38 -5.41
N ALA A 308 -8.21 -12.78 -4.44
CA ALA A 308 -7.65 -11.72 -3.61
C ALA A 308 -6.48 -12.26 -2.77
N ARG A 309 -5.48 -11.41 -2.49
CA ARG A 309 -4.42 -11.71 -1.53
C ARG A 309 -4.62 -10.86 -0.29
N ILE A 310 -4.67 -11.53 0.86
CA ILE A 310 -5.12 -10.93 2.11
C ILE A 310 -4.03 -11.10 3.16
N GLN A 311 -3.65 -9.97 3.73
CA GLN A 311 -2.57 -9.82 4.69
C GLN A 311 -3.12 -9.21 5.98
N ALA A 312 -2.58 -9.61 7.13
CA ALA A 312 -2.77 -8.89 8.39
C ALA A 312 -1.40 -8.79 9.10
N PRO A 313 -1.00 -7.63 9.66
CA PRO A 313 0.39 -7.41 10.07
C PRO A 313 0.86 -8.36 11.20
N PRO A 314 1.88 -9.21 10.97
CA PRO A 314 2.21 -10.29 11.91
C PRO A 314 2.90 -9.81 13.18
N ASN A 315 3.38 -8.56 13.23
CA ASN A 315 3.87 -7.91 14.45
C ASN A 315 2.74 -7.41 15.37
N LEU A 316 1.49 -7.32 14.89
CA LEU A 316 0.36 -6.72 15.63
C LEU A 316 -0.61 -7.76 16.24
N ILE A 317 -0.29 -9.06 16.20
CA ILE A 317 -1.15 -10.17 16.63
C ILE A 317 -0.69 -10.91 17.90
N ALA A 318 0.38 -10.45 18.56
CA ALA A 318 0.91 -11.06 19.79
C ALA A 318 1.25 -12.57 19.72
N GLY A 319 1.62 -13.08 18.52
CA GLY A 319 2.03 -14.47 18.29
C GLY A 319 0.93 -15.40 17.74
N GLU A 320 -0.27 -14.88 17.51
CA GLU A 320 -1.46 -15.66 17.12
C GLU A 320 -1.52 -15.95 15.60
N TYR A 321 -0.40 -16.46 15.07
CA TYR A 321 -0.21 -16.77 13.65
C TYR A 321 -1.20 -17.84 13.15
N ASP A 322 -1.52 -18.83 13.99
CA ASP A 322 -2.40 -19.96 13.67
C ASP A 322 -3.82 -19.45 13.34
N LEU A 323 -4.36 -18.56 14.19
CA LEU A 323 -5.67 -17.95 14.01
C LEU A 323 -5.78 -17.14 12.70
N LEU A 324 -4.75 -16.40 12.30
CA LEU A 324 -4.78 -15.69 11.02
C LEU A 324 -4.70 -16.63 9.80
N LEU A 325 -3.88 -17.68 9.87
CA LEU A 325 -3.82 -18.70 8.81
C LEU A 325 -5.17 -19.42 8.65
N ARG A 326 -5.87 -19.67 9.77
CA ARG A 326 -7.25 -20.15 9.79
C ARG A 326 -8.25 -19.12 9.25
N ALA A 327 -8.03 -17.82 9.48
CA ALA A 327 -8.88 -16.75 8.94
C ALA A 327 -8.76 -16.54 7.42
N GLY A 328 -7.84 -17.23 6.75
CA GLY A 328 -7.73 -17.19 5.29
C GLY A 328 -6.81 -16.09 4.75
N ILE A 329 -5.81 -15.65 5.53
CA ILE A 329 -4.64 -14.98 4.92
C ILE A 329 -3.91 -15.94 3.98
N ASP A 330 -3.25 -15.40 2.96
CA ASP A 330 -2.27 -16.07 2.13
C ASP A 330 -0.93 -15.31 2.06
N ASP A 331 -0.80 -14.20 2.81
CA ASP A 331 0.41 -13.41 2.87
C ASP A 331 0.72 -12.85 4.28
N TRP A 332 1.99 -12.90 4.68
CA TRP A 332 2.50 -12.28 5.91
C TRP A 332 2.97 -10.83 5.71
N GLY A 333 3.05 -10.35 4.47
CA GLY A 333 3.42 -8.98 4.15
C GLY A 333 4.92 -8.74 4.02
N GLY A 334 5.29 -7.46 3.98
CA GLY A 334 6.69 -7.03 3.98
C GLY A 334 7.33 -7.15 5.37
N VAL A 335 8.23 -8.11 5.55
CA VAL A 335 9.02 -8.33 6.79
C VAL A 335 10.43 -7.79 6.59
N SER A 336 11.03 -7.16 7.61
CA SER A 336 12.41 -6.65 7.53
C SER A 336 13.34 -7.24 8.60
N PRO A 337 14.54 -7.72 8.23
CA PRO A 337 15.60 -8.10 9.16
C PRO A 337 16.54 -6.93 9.52
N VAL A 338 16.34 -5.73 8.95
CA VAL A 338 17.22 -4.55 9.13
C VAL A 338 16.49 -3.43 9.84
N THR A 339 15.42 -2.91 9.21
CA THR A 339 14.75 -1.69 9.64
C THR A 339 13.57 -2.01 10.55
N PRO A 340 13.32 -1.26 11.63
CA PRO A 340 12.12 -1.44 12.45
C PRO A 340 10.85 -1.15 11.65
N ASP A 341 9.69 -1.47 12.21
CA ASP A 341 8.43 -0.91 11.74
C ASP A 341 8.39 0.56 12.17
N HIS A 342 8.58 1.53 11.26
CA HIS A 342 8.54 2.94 11.63
C HIS A 342 7.12 3.45 11.91
N VAL A 343 6.06 2.69 11.60
CA VAL A 343 4.68 2.99 11.97
C VAL A 343 4.36 2.45 13.36
N ASN A 344 4.84 1.25 13.69
CA ASN A 344 4.66 0.58 14.98
C ASN A 344 6.02 0.19 15.61
N PRO A 345 6.90 1.16 15.95
CA PRO A 345 8.26 0.87 16.42
C PRO A 345 8.32 0.08 17.75
N GLU A 346 7.23 0.11 18.52
CA GLU A 346 7.04 -0.70 19.72
C GLU A 346 6.63 -2.16 19.44
N ARG A 347 6.43 -2.53 18.17
CA ARG A 347 6.05 -3.88 17.69
C ARG A 347 7.04 -4.35 16.61
N PRO A 348 8.20 -4.92 17.00
CA PRO A 348 9.23 -5.33 16.04
C PRO A 348 8.75 -6.41 15.08
N TRP A 349 9.38 -6.50 13.91
CA TRP A 349 9.11 -7.55 12.93
C TRP A 349 9.38 -8.95 13.52
N PRO A 350 8.52 -9.95 13.25
CA PRO A 350 8.81 -11.33 13.62
C PRO A 350 9.98 -11.87 12.79
N ARG A 351 10.70 -12.84 13.35
CA ARG A 351 11.80 -13.50 12.64
C ARG A 351 11.27 -14.44 11.54
N LEU A 352 11.98 -14.55 10.43
CA LEU A 352 11.54 -15.35 9.29
C LEU A 352 11.47 -16.85 9.62
N GLU A 353 12.35 -17.33 10.50
CA GLU A 353 12.35 -18.71 11.00
C GLU A 353 11.13 -18.99 11.89
N GLU A 354 10.60 -17.95 12.55
CA GLU A 354 9.39 -18.03 13.37
C GLU A 354 8.14 -18.13 12.49
N LEU A 355 8.03 -17.25 11.50
CA LEU A 355 6.98 -17.32 10.47
C LEU A 355 7.02 -18.65 9.72
N ALA A 356 8.19 -19.13 9.32
CA ALA A 356 8.36 -20.42 8.65
C ALA A 356 7.86 -21.57 9.53
N ARG A 357 8.25 -21.60 10.81
CA ARG A 357 7.82 -22.62 11.79
C ARG A 357 6.30 -22.61 12.00
N HIS A 358 5.67 -21.44 12.14
CA HIS A 358 4.22 -21.35 12.32
C HIS A 358 3.44 -21.69 11.04
N THR A 359 3.94 -21.27 9.88
CA THR A 359 3.38 -21.60 8.56
C THR A 359 3.43 -23.12 8.32
N ALA A 360 4.57 -23.76 8.59
CA ALA A 360 4.74 -25.20 8.48
C ALA A 360 3.89 -26.00 9.48
N LYS A 361 3.76 -25.53 10.74
CA LYS A 361 2.87 -26.14 11.75
C LYS A 361 1.42 -26.21 11.26
N ALA A 362 0.96 -25.20 10.53
CA ALA A 362 -0.38 -25.13 9.96
C ALA A 362 -0.53 -25.89 8.63
N GLY A 363 0.51 -26.57 8.13
CA GLY A 363 0.49 -27.35 6.89
C GLY A 363 0.84 -26.55 5.62
N PHE A 364 1.33 -25.32 5.75
CA PHE A 364 1.69 -24.45 4.62
C PHE A 364 3.20 -24.34 4.42
N THR A 365 3.63 -24.05 3.20
CA THR A 365 5.02 -23.69 2.88
C THR A 365 5.14 -22.17 2.80
N LEU A 366 6.07 -21.59 3.58
CA LEU A 366 6.43 -20.18 3.46
C LEU A 366 7.35 -19.98 2.23
N ARG A 367 7.02 -19.04 1.33
CA ARG A 367 7.86 -18.68 0.17
C ARG A 367 8.03 -17.17 0.05
N GLU A 368 9.19 -16.73 -0.45
CA GLU A 368 9.44 -15.31 -0.70
C GLU A 368 8.76 -14.86 -2.01
N ARG A 369 8.12 -13.69 -1.98
CA ARG A 369 7.64 -12.95 -3.16
C ARG A 369 8.42 -11.65 -3.34
N LEU A 370 8.26 -11.04 -4.50
CA LEU A 370 8.67 -9.66 -4.73
C LEU A 370 7.60 -8.68 -4.20
N THR A 371 7.92 -7.40 -4.27
CA THR A 371 6.97 -6.32 -3.93
C THR A 371 5.77 -6.28 -4.88
N VAL A 372 5.99 -6.64 -6.15
CA VAL A 372 4.94 -6.93 -7.13
C VAL A 372 4.57 -8.42 -7.06
N TYR A 373 3.27 -8.72 -7.08
CA TYR A 373 2.79 -10.09 -6.87
C TYR A 373 3.00 -11.03 -8.09
N PRO A 374 3.16 -12.36 -7.87
CA PRO A 374 3.49 -13.34 -8.91
C PRO A 374 2.52 -13.41 -10.11
N GLU A 375 1.26 -13.05 -9.88
CA GLU A 375 0.23 -12.93 -10.91
C GLU A 375 0.55 -11.80 -11.92
N TYR A 376 1.00 -10.64 -11.43
CA TYR A 376 1.37 -9.46 -12.25
C TYR A 376 2.76 -9.61 -12.87
N VAL A 377 3.70 -10.24 -12.16
CA VAL A 377 5.03 -10.59 -12.69
C VAL A 377 4.93 -11.46 -13.94
N ARG A 378 4.05 -12.47 -13.94
CA ARG A 378 3.83 -13.36 -15.10
C ARG A 378 2.99 -12.74 -16.21
N ALA A 379 2.13 -11.77 -15.89
CA ALA A 379 1.37 -11.03 -16.89
C ALA A 379 2.25 -10.02 -17.67
N GLY A 380 3.17 -9.33 -16.99
CA GLY A 380 4.07 -8.36 -17.63
C GLY A 380 3.34 -7.07 -18.00
N ASP A 381 3.15 -6.81 -19.29
CA ASP A 381 2.33 -5.69 -19.79
C ASP A 381 0.83 -5.98 -19.56
N PRO A 382 -0.01 -5.00 -19.16
CA PRO A 382 0.29 -3.57 -18.97
C PRO A 382 0.78 -3.21 -17.55
N TRP A 383 1.09 -4.18 -16.69
CA TRP A 383 1.33 -3.96 -15.25
C TRP A 383 2.71 -3.40 -14.93
N LEU A 384 3.74 -3.99 -15.51
CA LEU A 384 5.13 -3.59 -15.33
C LEU A 384 5.56 -2.65 -16.44
N ASP A 385 6.03 -1.46 -16.07
CA ASP A 385 6.65 -0.55 -17.03
C ASP A 385 7.94 -1.19 -17.61
N PRO A 386 8.19 -1.08 -18.92
CA PRO A 386 9.39 -1.64 -19.57
C PRO A 386 10.72 -1.25 -18.91
N ARG A 387 10.80 -0.12 -18.19
CA ARG A 387 12.02 0.32 -17.48
C ARG A 387 12.23 -0.41 -16.16
N VAL A 388 11.17 -0.89 -15.50
CA VAL A 388 11.30 -1.69 -14.25
C VAL A 388 11.34 -3.19 -14.51
N LEU A 389 10.81 -3.66 -15.65
CA LEU A 389 10.78 -5.08 -16.00
C LEU A 389 12.16 -5.77 -15.91
N PRO A 390 13.29 -5.22 -16.40
CA PRO A 390 14.61 -5.83 -16.27
C PRO A 390 15.12 -5.97 -14.83
N HIS A 391 14.59 -5.18 -13.89
CA HIS A 391 14.92 -5.29 -12.46
C HIS A 391 14.06 -6.38 -11.80
N VAL A 392 12.76 -6.46 -12.15
CA VAL A 392 11.86 -7.51 -11.66
C VAL A 392 12.30 -8.88 -12.16
N SER A 393 12.55 -9.04 -13.46
CA SER A 393 13.00 -10.30 -14.07
C SER A 393 14.38 -10.77 -13.60
N ALA A 394 15.16 -9.92 -12.94
CA ALA A 394 16.43 -10.29 -12.32
C ALA A 394 16.29 -10.99 -10.96
N LEU A 395 15.10 -10.89 -10.34
CA LEU A 395 14.80 -11.39 -9.00
C LEU A 395 13.60 -12.36 -8.98
N ALA A 396 12.79 -12.37 -10.04
CA ALA A 396 11.66 -13.26 -10.23
C ALA A 396 12.07 -14.63 -10.78
N ASP A 397 11.40 -15.68 -10.31
CA ASP A 397 11.36 -16.98 -10.95
C ASP A 397 10.39 -16.94 -12.15
N PRO A 398 10.81 -17.35 -13.36
CA PRO A 398 10.03 -17.12 -14.58
C PRO A 398 8.79 -18.01 -14.72
N GLU A 399 8.74 -19.16 -14.05
CA GLU A 399 7.60 -20.09 -14.13
C GLU A 399 6.51 -19.72 -13.10
N THR A 400 6.93 -19.38 -11.88
CA THR A 400 6.03 -19.13 -10.75
C THR A 400 5.72 -17.66 -10.51
N GLY A 401 6.61 -16.75 -10.90
CA GLY A 401 6.55 -15.31 -10.55
C GLY A 401 6.94 -15.00 -9.09
N LEU A 402 7.34 -15.99 -8.30
CA LEU A 402 7.84 -15.81 -6.94
C LEU A 402 9.27 -15.23 -6.94
N ALA A 403 9.80 -14.87 -5.77
CA ALA A 403 11.19 -14.45 -5.68
C ALA A 403 12.14 -15.66 -5.74
N VAL A 404 13.26 -15.52 -6.47
CA VAL A 404 14.38 -16.44 -6.37
C VAL A 404 15.13 -16.14 -5.07
N GLU A 405 14.89 -16.94 -4.02
CA GLU A 405 15.43 -16.73 -2.67
C GLU A 405 16.98 -16.62 -2.64
N ALA A 406 17.65 -17.37 -3.50
CA ALA A 406 19.09 -17.34 -3.69
C ALA A 406 19.61 -16.09 -4.44
N ALA A 407 18.76 -15.41 -5.22
CA ALA A 407 19.16 -14.20 -5.94
C ALA A 407 19.45 -13.05 -4.97
N ARG A 408 20.36 -12.16 -5.38
CA ARG A 408 20.66 -10.93 -4.65
C ARG A 408 20.36 -9.74 -5.55
N PRO A 409 19.79 -8.66 -5.00
CA PRO A 409 19.62 -7.43 -5.76
C PRO A 409 21.00 -6.91 -6.17
N VAL A 410 21.11 -6.48 -7.43
CA VAL A 410 22.30 -5.87 -8.01
C VAL A 410 21.82 -4.70 -8.85
N GLY A 411 22.47 -3.54 -8.68
CA GLY A 411 22.16 -2.33 -9.41
C GLY A 411 22.18 -2.52 -10.93
N ARG A 412 21.21 -1.93 -11.62
CA ARG A 412 21.04 -1.98 -13.08
C ARG A 412 20.70 -0.58 -13.59
N PRO A 413 21.25 -0.12 -14.73
CA PRO A 413 20.93 1.21 -15.26
C PRO A 413 19.43 1.38 -15.48
N TRP A 414 18.86 2.48 -14.97
CA TRP A 414 17.48 2.85 -15.22
C TRP A 414 17.47 3.68 -16.51
N GLN A 415 17.06 3.04 -17.60
CA GLN A 415 17.12 3.62 -18.93
C GLN A 415 15.79 3.50 -19.63
N GLU A 416 15.51 4.42 -20.56
CA GLU A 416 14.51 4.18 -21.60
C GLU A 416 14.83 2.86 -22.32
N PRO A 417 13.84 2.00 -22.63
CA PRO A 417 14.10 0.83 -23.45
C PRO A 417 14.56 1.28 -24.83
N GLU A 418 15.48 0.53 -25.45
CA GLU A 418 15.68 0.65 -26.90
C GLU A 418 14.34 0.37 -27.61
N GLU A 419 14.06 1.05 -28.73
CA GLU A 419 12.80 0.92 -29.47
C GLU A 419 12.69 -0.45 -30.18
N VAL A 420 12.49 -1.51 -29.42
CA VAL A 420 12.16 -2.84 -29.93
C VAL A 420 10.70 -2.82 -30.35
N PHE A 421 10.46 -2.58 -31.65
CA PHE A 421 9.13 -2.62 -32.28
C PHE A 421 8.55 -4.06 -32.35
N GLY A 422 8.35 -4.69 -31.19
CA GLY A 422 7.78 -6.03 -31.02
C GLY A 422 6.25 -6.10 -31.10
N GLY A 423 5.59 -5.04 -31.57
CA GLY A 423 4.15 -5.02 -31.84
C GLY A 423 3.80 -5.77 -33.13
N ARG A 424 2.51 -6.02 -33.36
CA ARG A 424 2.03 -6.56 -34.65
C ARG A 424 2.10 -5.45 -35.72
N THR A 425 3.22 -5.39 -36.43
CA THR A 425 3.49 -4.34 -37.44
C THR A 425 2.56 -4.42 -38.65
N ASP A 426 2.01 -5.60 -38.93
CA ASP A 426 1.03 -5.90 -39.98
C ASP A 426 -0.42 -5.50 -39.66
N LEU A 427 -0.69 -4.92 -38.47
CA LEU A 427 -2.07 -4.67 -38.02
C LEU A 427 -2.87 -3.77 -38.98
N HIS A 428 -2.20 -2.80 -39.61
CA HIS A 428 -2.80 -1.94 -40.63
C HIS A 428 -3.20 -2.77 -41.87
N ALA A 429 -2.26 -3.52 -42.45
CA ALA A 429 -2.50 -4.34 -43.62
C ALA A 429 -3.52 -5.47 -43.38
N THR A 430 -3.53 -6.09 -42.21
CA THR A 430 -4.48 -7.18 -41.88
C THR A 430 -5.91 -6.67 -41.63
N ILE A 431 -6.08 -5.49 -41.01
CA ILE A 431 -7.40 -4.85 -40.90
C ILE A 431 -7.95 -4.50 -42.29
N ASP A 432 -7.11 -3.94 -43.18
CA ASP A 432 -7.53 -3.52 -44.52
C ASP A 432 -7.81 -4.71 -45.47
N THR A 433 -7.13 -5.85 -45.29
CA THR A 433 -7.28 -7.03 -46.18
C THR A 433 -8.25 -8.10 -45.68
N THR A 434 -8.35 -8.32 -44.36
CA THR A 434 -9.21 -9.38 -43.78
C THR A 434 -10.39 -8.84 -42.96
N GLY A 435 -10.43 -7.53 -42.74
CA GLY A 435 -11.43 -6.89 -41.90
C GLY A 435 -11.18 -7.11 -40.40
N ARG A 436 -11.90 -6.35 -39.58
CA ARG A 436 -11.84 -6.48 -38.12
C ARG A 436 -12.76 -7.62 -37.68
N THR A 437 -12.21 -8.77 -37.33
CA THR A 437 -12.98 -9.99 -36.99
C THR A 437 -13.76 -9.92 -35.67
N GLY A 438 -13.60 -8.84 -34.90
CA GLY A 438 -14.39 -8.51 -33.70
C GLY A 438 -14.11 -7.07 -33.25
N ASP A 439 -15.00 -6.48 -32.45
CA ASP A 439 -14.81 -5.11 -31.93
C ASP A 439 -13.51 -5.00 -31.09
N ARG A 440 -13.21 -6.03 -30.30
CA ARG A 440 -12.09 -6.07 -29.33
C ARG A 440 -11.35 -7.40 -29.45
N ARG A 441 -10.21 -7.52 -28.76
CA ARG A 441 -9.55 -8.82 -28.56
C ARG A 441 -10.41 -9.72 -27.67
N GLY A 442 -10.26 -11.04 -27.82
CA GLY A 442 -10.93 -12.03 -26.95
C GLY A 442 -10.36 -12.14 -25.52
N ASP A 443 -9.19 -11.56 -25.25
CA ASP A 443 -8.56 -11.49 -23.93
C ASP A 443 -8.97 -10.22 -23.14
N PHE A 444 -9.69 -9.29 -23.77
CA PHE A 444 -9.83 -7.89 -23.32
C PHE A 444 -10.37 -7.73 -21.88
N ASP A 445 -11.48 -8.39 -21.55
CA ASP A 445 -12.08 -8.30 -20.21
C ASP A 445 -11.27 -9.05 -19.13
N SER A 446 -10.31 -9.91 -19.53
CA SER A 446 -9.38 -10.58 -18.62
C SER A 446 -8.09 -9.78 -18.35
N VAL A 447 -7.71 -8.89 -19.29
CA VAL A 447 -6.52 -8.04 -19.19
C VAL A 447 -6.85 -6.67 -18.59
N TYR A 448 -8.01 -6.10 -18.92
CA TYR A 448 -8.39 -4.71 -18.57
C TYR A 448 -9.56 -4.58 -17.59
N GLY A 449 -10.11 -5.69 -17.09
CA GLY A 449 -11.16 -5.70 -16.06
C GLY A 449 -12.60 -5.60 -16.58
N ASP A 450 -13.55 -5.55 -15.65
CA ASP A 450 -14.99 -5.56 -15.92
C ASP A 450 -15.51 -4.19 -16.38
N TRP A 451 -15.50 -3.97 -17.70
CA TRP A 451 -15.99 -2.73 -18.31
C TRP A 451 -17.49 -2.46 -18.08
N SER A 452 -18.28 -3.45 -17.64
CA SER A 452 -19.69 -3.21 -17.30
C SER A 452 -19.84 -2.45 -15.98
N GLU A 453 -19.00 -2.74 -15.00
CA GLU A 453 -18.90 -1.99 -13.74
C GLU A 453 -18.37 -0.56 -13.97
N VAL A 454 -17.37 -0.40 -14.87
CA VAL A 454 -16.83 0.91 -15.25
C VAL A 454 -17.89 1.76 -15.99
N ALA A 455 -18.68 1.15 -16.87
CA ALA A 455 -19.79 1.83 -17.54
C ALA A 455 -20.89 2.25 -16.54
N ALA A 456 -21.28 1.36 -15.62
CA ALA A 456 -22.22 1.68 -14.55
C ALA A 456 -21.72 2.84 -13.66
N GLN A 457 -20.43 2.90 -13.36
CA GLN A 457 -19.82 4.04 -12.66
C GLN A 457 -19.94 5.35 -13.47
N ALA A 458 -19.68 5.31 -14.78
CA ALA A 458 -19.77 6.49 -15.65
C ALA A 458 -21.20 7.05 -15.70
N ASP A 459 -22.21 6.19 -15.82
CA ASP A 459 -23.61 6.62 -15.87
C ASP A 459 -24.17 7.02 -14.49
N ALA A 460 -23.76 6.37 -13.41
CA ALA A 460 -24.04 6.85 -12.05
C ALA A 460 -23.43 8.24 -11.80
N SER A 461 -22.18 8.47 -12.25
CA SER A 461 -21.49 9.76 -12.13
C SER A 461 -22.18 10.86 -12.94
N ARG A 462 -22.68 10.54 -14.14
CA ARG A 462 -23.51 11.44 -14.98
C ARG A 462 -24.84 11.77 -14.29
N ALA A 463 -25.50 10.78 -13.71
CA ALA A 463 -26.75 10.97 -12.98
C ALA A 463 -26.56 11.93 -11.79
N THR A 464 -25.51 11.74 -10.97
CA THR A 464 -25.18 12.65 -9.86
C THR A 464 -24.70 14.03 -10.35
N GLY A 465 -23.97 14.10 -11.45
CA GLY A 465 -23.44 15.36 -12.00
C GLY A 465 -24.51 16.30 -12.55
N SER A 466 -25.68 15.77 -12.95
CA SER A 466 -26.77 16.57 -13.52
C SER A 466 -27.41 17.59 -12.56
N GLY A 467 -27.12 17.51 -11.25
CA GLY A 467 -27.71 18.37 -10.22
C GLY A 467 -26.93 19.64 -9.84
N VAL A 468 -25.63 19.75 -10.16
CA VAL A 468 -24.75 20.77 -9.55
C VAL A 468 -23.80 21.42 -10.56
N ASP A 469 -24.34 22.08 -11.60
CA ASP A 469 -23.53 23.00 -12.42
C ASP A 469 -24.31 24.07 -13.21
N ARG A 470 -25.15 24.87 -12.52
CA ARG A 470 -25.82 26.07 -13.10
C ARG A 470 -25.84 27.32 -12.21
N ALA A 471 -24.94 27.40 -11.22
CA ALA A 471 -24.89 28.52 -10.27
C ALA A 471 -23.45 29.00 -9.98
N GLY A 472 -22.60 29.11 -11.01
CA GLY A 472 -21.18 29.53 -10.86
C GLY A 472 -20.60 30.46 -11.94
N ALA A 473 -21.25 30.62 -13.09
CA ALA A 473 -20.67 31.30 -14.26
C ALA A 473 -21.35 32.66 -14.58
N ALA A 474 -21.36 33.59 -13.63
CA ALA A 474 -22.04 34.89 -13.77
C ALA A 474 -21.36 36.08 -13.03
N ALA A 475 -20.04 36.08 -12.91
CA ALA A 475 -19.27 37.23 -12.40
C ALA A 475 -17.86 37.24 -13.04
N GLY A 476 -17.62 38.16 -13.99
CA GLY A 476 -16.35 38.21 -14.72
C GLY A 476 -16.36 38.97 -16.05
N GLY A 477 -17.26 39.94 -16.23
CA GLY A 477 -17.23 40.81 -17.41
C GLY A 477 -16.14 41.86 -17.27
N VAL A 478 -15.20 41.88 -18.22
CA VAL A 478 -14.21 42.95 -18.38
C VAL A 478 -14.46 43.62 -19.73
N ASP A 479 -14.60 44.95 -19.74
CA ASP A 479 -15.00 45.69 -20.94
C ASP A 479 -14.03 45.56 -22.11
N ARG A 480 -14.58 45.27 -23.30
CA ARG A 480 -14.01 45.71 -24.57
C ARG A 480 -15.11 46.33 -25.42
N ALA A 481 -14.85 47.55 -25.89
CA ALA A 481 -15.81 48.38 -26.58
C ALA A 481 -16.17 47.85 -27.98
N ALA A 482 -17.34 48.26 -28.47
CA ALA A 482 -17.86 47.84 -29.76
C ALA A 482 -17.16 48.54 -30.95
N ALA A 483 -17.07 47.81 -32.06
CA ALA A 483 -17.04 48.37 -33.41
C ALA A 483 -18.00 47.53 -34.28
N SER A 484 -18.87 48.17 -35.04
CA SER A 484 -19.99 47.54 -35.75
C SER A 484 -19.79 47.53 -37.27
N GLY A 485 -20.42 46.58 -37.96
CA GLY A 485 -20.60 46.64 -39.42
C GLY A 485 -20.78 45.30 -40.13
N GLY A 486 -21.67 45.25 -41.13
CA GLY A 486 -21.76 44.16 -42.12
C GLY A 486 -22.93 43.18 -41.92
N ASP A 487 -24.06 43.46 -42.57
CA ASP A 487 -25.21 42.54 -42.71
C ASP A 487 -25.34 42.02 -44.17
N ALA A 488 -26.20 41.01 -44.34
CA ALA A 488 -26.97 40.66 -45.54
C ALA A 488 -26.40 39.66 -46.57
N GLY A 489 -27.02 38.48 -46.63
CA GLY A 489 -27.05 37.58 -47.80
C GLY A 489 -26.61 36.11 -47.54
N ARG A 490 -27.21 35.08 -48.16
CA ARG A 490 -28.34 35.07 -49.12
C ARG A 490 -29.03 33.69 -49.28
N ALA A 491 -30.11 33.47 -48.53
CA ALA A 491 -31.36 32.74 -48.89
C ALA A 491 -31.38 31.24 -49.34
N ARG A 492 -32.60 30.65 -49.23
CA ARG A 492 -33.11 29.34 -49.75
C ARG A 492 -32.84 28.11 -48.84
N ARG A 493 -33.76 27.14 -48.69
CA ARG A 493 -35.20 27.02 -49.05
C ARG A 493 -35.92 25.99 -48.14
N ARG A 494 -37.22 26.15 -47.88
CA ARG A 494 -38.17 25.16 -47.29
C ARG A 494 -38.92 24.40 -48.43
N PRO A 495 -39.41 23.16 -48.25
CA PRO A 495 -40.64 22.82 -47.48
C PRO A 495 -40.55 21.52 -46.63
N GLY A 496 -41.51 21.13 -45.78
CA GLY A 496 -42.74 21.80 -45.30
C GLY A 496 -43.85 20.80 -44.88
N ARG A 497 -44.93 21.31 -44.22
CA ARG A 497 -46.16 20.61 -43.71
C ARG A 497 -46.00 19.85 -42.36
N ARG A 498 -47.01 19.73 -41.47
CA ARG A 498 -48.32 20.43 -41.28
C ARG A 498 -48.92 20.08 -39.89
N ARG A 499 -49.53 21.07 -39.19
CA ARG A 499 -50.77 21.02 -38.32
C ARG A 499 -50.83 20.00 -37.13
N ALA A 500 -51.71 20.06 -36.11
CA ALA A 500 -52.58 21.07 -35.43
C ALA A 500 -53.38 20.32 -34.30
N SER A 501 -54.04 20.89 -33.26
CA SER A 501 -54.05 22.20 -32.58
C SER A 501 -54.99 22.18 -31.35
N GLY A 502 -54.65 22.83 -30.23
CA GLY A 502 -55.57 23.14 -29.10
C GLY A 502 -54.87 23.99 -28.02
N THR A 503 -55.25 25.23 -27.70
CA THR A 503 -56.40 25.70 -26.86
C THR A 503 -56.33 25.17 -25.42
N ARG A 504 -55.90 26.01 -24.44
CA ARG A 504 -56.74 26.87 -23.54
C ARG A 504 -57.57 26.03 -22.53
N THR A 505 -57.76 26.39 -21.25
CA THR A 505 -57.89 27.75 -20.66
C THR A 505 -57.22 27.86 -19.26
N CYS A 506 -57.68 28.74 -18.34
CA CYS A 506 -56.83 29.38 -17.31
C CYS A 506 -57.41 29.34 -15.86
N VAL A 507 -56.52 29.34 -14.84
CA VAL A 507 -56.53 30.18 -13.58
C VAL A 507 -57.75 30.04 -12.60
N PRO A 508 -57.71 30.39 -11.28
CA PRO A 508 -56.66 30.94 -10.38
C PRO A 508 -56.24 29.98 -9.22
N GLY A 509 -55.38 30.34 -8.25
CA GLY A 509 -54.57 31.56 -8.01
C GLY A 509 -54.07 31.70 -6.55
N CYS A 510 -53.58 32.89 -6.19
CA CYS A 510 -53.11 33.34 -4.85
C CYS A 510 -51.79 32.68 -4.32
N GLY A 511 -50.82 33.40 -3.72
CA GLY A 511 -50.61 34.85 -3.60
C GLY A 511 -49.76 35.25 -2.38
N TRP A 512 -48.57 35.82 -2.56
CA TRP A 512 -47.67 36.32 -1.48
C TRP A 512 -46.85 37.55 -1.94
N PRO A 513 -46.87 38.69 -1.19
CA PRO A 513 -46.03 39.87 -1.43
C PRO A 513 -45.12 40.16 -0.17
N PRO A 514 -44.38 41.29 -0.02
CA PRO A 514 -42.92 41.15 -0.01
C PRO A 514 -42.13 41.93 1.08
N THR A 515 -40.83 41.60 1.19
CA THR A 515 -39.68 42.48 1.59
C THR A 515 -39.74 43.37 2.83
N THR A 516 -38.66 43.34 3.63
CA THR A 516 -38.05 44.59 4.15
C THR A 516 -36.56 44.42 4.49
N ARG A 517 -35.78 45.50 4.38
CA ARG A 517 -34.38 45.58 4.86
C ARG A 517 -34.32 46.35 6.18
N ARG A 518 -33.39 46.00 7.08
CA ARG A 518 -32.83 46.94 8.08
C ARG A 518 -31.35 46.60 8.38
N ARG A 519 -30.56 47.62 8.72
CA ARG A 519 -29.22 47.52 9.32
C ARG A 519 -29.35 47.62 10.85
N CYS A 520 -28.38 47.10 11.62
CA CYS A 520 -27.51 47.95 12.46
C CYS A 520 -26.48 47.18 13.34
N SER A 521 -25.34 47.86 13.56
CA SER A 521 -24.49 47.92 14.76
C SER A 521 -23.93 46.66 15.47
N ASN A 522 -22.62 46.72 15.69
CA ASN A 522 -21.84 45.95 16.67
C ASN A 522 -22.46 45.90 18.09
N ARG A 523 -22.28 44.75 18.77
CA ARG A 523 -21.85 44.70 20.18
C ARG A 523 -21.00 43.44 20.40
N ALA A 524 -20.22 43.42 21.48
CA ALA A 524 -19.18 42.41 21.74
C ALA A 524 -19.39 41.67 23.07
N THR A 525 -18.60 40.60 23.26
CA THR A 525 -18.44 39.77 24.48
C THR A 525 -19.61 38.83 24.82
N PRO A 526 -19.40 37.78 25.65
CA PRO A 526 -18.15 37.28 26.23
C PRO A 526 -17.81 35.80 25.90
N THR A 527 -16.59 35.38 26.26
CA THR A 527 -16.16 33.98 26.26
C THR A 527 -16.67 33.22 27.49
N PRO A 528 -17.07 31.93 27.36
CA PRO A 528 -17.34 31.09 28.52
C PRO A 528 -16.03 30.58 29.15
N ARG A 529 -15.78 30.95 30.42
CA ARG A 529 -14.77 30.28 31.26
C ARG A 529 -15.42 29.06 31.92
N TRP A 530 -14.81 27.89 31.77
CA TRP A 530 -15.16 26.71 32.57
C TRP A 530 -14.34 26.67 33.87
N PRO A 531 -14.96 26.41 35.03
CA PRO A 531 -14.24 26.29 36.30
C PRO A 531 -13.54 24.93 36.41
N CYS A 532 -12.32 24.93 36.97
CA CYS A 532 -11.62 23.71 37.35
C CYS A 532 -11.88 23.40 38.84
N SER A 533 -12.42 22.21 39.13
CA SER A 533 -12.49 21.64 40.48
C SER A 533 -12.07 20.16 40.43
N PRO A 534 -11.14 19.69 41.28
CA PRO A 534 -10.63 18.32 41.23
C PRO A 534 -11.45 17.35 42.11
N PRO A 535 -11.62 16.08 41.70
CA PRO A 535 -12.12 15.01 42.58
C PRO A 535 -10.97 14.34 43.36
N THR A 536 -11.07 14.49 44.68
CA THR A 536 -10.48 13.75 45.80
C THR A 536 -9.88 12.36 45.53
N VAL A 537 -8.68 12.10 46.09
CA VAL A 537 -8.05 10.76 46.16
C VAL A 537 -8.43 10.05 47.47
N PRO A 538 -8.90 8.78 47.44
CA PRO A 538 -9.02 7.95 48.64
C PRO A 538 -7.66 7.36 49.04
N ARG A 539 -7.20 7.62 50.27
CA ARG A 539 -6.13 6.86 50.93
C ARG A 539 -6.78 5.89 51.92
N TRP A 540 -6.47 4.59 51.85
CA TRP A 540 -6.51 3.72 53.03
C TRP A 540 -5.30 2.78 53.10
N ILE A 541 -4.87 2.61 54.35
CA ILE A 541 -3.72 1.92 54.92
C ILE A 541 -3.45 0.53 54.31
N GLY A 542 -2.17 0.18 54.13
CA GLY A 542 -1.74 -1.16 53.68
C GLY A 542 -1.21 -2.06 54.81
N SER A 543 -0.75 -3.25 54.43
CA SER A 543 0.04 -4.16 55.27
C SER A 543 1.28 -4.64 54.51
N ALA A 544 2.32 -5.05 55.23
CA ALA A 544 3.65 -5.33 54.66
C ALA A 544 3.94 -6.83 54.49
N GLY A 545 4.70 -7.16 53.45
CA GLY A 545 5.31 -8.48 53.24
C GLY A 545 6.66 -8.34 52.53
N SER A 546 7.73 -8.76 53.19
CA SER A 546 9.11 -8.63 52.68
C SER A 546 9.44 -9.70 51.63
N PRO A 547 10.35 -9.40 50.67
CA PRO A 547 10.71 -10.35 49.62
C PRO A 547 11.69 -11.42 50.11
N THR A 548 11.52 -12.65 49.64
CA THR A 548 12.50 -13.75 49.84
C THR A 548 13.39 -13.87 48.60
N THR A 549 14.70 -13.83 48.81
CA THR A 549 15.71 -14.15 47.79
C THR A 549 15.69 -15.62 47.43
N PHE A 550 15.93 -15.95 46.16
CA PHE A 550 16.57 -17.21 45.78
C PHE A 550 17.63 -17.00 44.70
N ALA A 551 18.68 -17.81 44.73
CA ALA A 551 19.94 -17.53 44.06
C ALA A 551 20.04 -18.13 42.65
N ALA A 552 20.94 -17.54 41.84
CA ALA A 552 21.44 -18.20 40.65
C ALA A 552 22.42 -19.33 41.02
N THR A 553 22.30 -20.48 40.35
CA THR A 553 23.32 -21.54 40.37
C THR A 553 23.70 -21.92 38.95
N SER A 554 24.98 -21.74 38.64
CA SER A 554 25.59 -22.31 37.45
C SER A 554 25.83 -23.82 37.64
N SER A 555 25.61 -24.59 36.59
CA SER A 555 26.24 -25.91 36.45
C SER A 555 26.59 -26.13 34.98
N ALA A 556 27.68 -26.86 34.74
CA ALA A 556 28.21 -27.13 33.42
C ALA A 556 28.79 -28.55 33.39
N THR A 557 29.01 -29.07 32.19
CA THR A 557 29.76 -30.31 31.91
C THR A 557 29.02 -31.62 32.18
N THR A 558 28.50 -32.23 31.11
CA THR A 558 29.03 -33.53 30.67
C THR A 558 28.69 -33.79 29.21
N SER A 559 29.69 -34.24 28.45
CA SER A 559 29.47 -34.90 27.16
C SER A 559 29.14 -36.38 27.40
N PRO A 560 28.62 -37.07 26.38
CA PRO A 560 29.39 -38.23 25.92
C PRO A 560 29.66 -38.21 24.42
N THR A 561 30.67 -38.98 24.02
CA THR A 561 31.22 -39.04 22.66
C THR A 561 30.95 -40.39 22.00
N TRP A 562 30.71 -40.34 20.68
CA TRP A 562 30.83 -41.42 19.69
C TRP A 562 29.82 -42.59 19.75
N SER A 563 29.20 -42.84 18.60
CA SER A 563 29.39 -44.10 17.87
C SER A 563 29.06 -43.92 16.39
N THR A 564 29.95 -44.39 15.51
CA THR A 564 29.72 -44.47 14.07
C THR A 564 29.02 -45.78 13.71
N ALA A 565 28.05 -45.73 12.79
CA ALA A 565 27.38 -46.93 12.26
C ALA A 565 27.31 -46.86 10.74
N THR A 566 28.26 -47.54 10.07
CA THR A 566 28.22 -47.80 8.63
C THR A 566 27.27 -48.97 8.36
N SER A 567 26.45 -48.89 7.31
CA SER A 567 25.80 -50.07 6.72
C SER A 567 25.69 -49.92 5.19
N THR A 568 25.61 -51.04 4.48
CA THR A 568 26.01 -51.10 3.07
C THR A 568 25.03 -51.90 2.21
N SER A 569 24.67 -51.32 1.06
CA SER A 569 24.37 -51.98 -0.23
C SER A 569 23.66 -53.34 -0.29
N ALA A 570 22.42 -53.34 -0.78
CA ALA A 570 21.89 -54.29 -1.79
C ALA A 570 20.84 -53.52 -2.61
N THR A 571 20.82 -53.41 -3.95
CA THR A 571 21.27 -54.26 -5.07
C THR A 571 20.26 -55.36 -5.48
N SER A 572 19.31 -54.99 -6.34
CA SER A 572 18.71 -55.88 -7.35
C SER A 572 18.15 -55.05 -8.51
N ALA A 573 18.32 -55.52 -9.75
CA ALA A 573 17.88 -54.82 -10.96
C ALA A 573 17.64 -55.79 -12.13
N THR A 574 16.57 -55.55 -12.89
CA THR A 574 16.21 -56.22 -14.16
C THR A 574 15.18 -55.31 -14.86
N SER A 575 15.47 -54.67 -16.01
CA SER A 575 15.56 -55.20 -17.39
C SER A 575 14.21 -55.12 -18.13
N ALA A 576 14.10 -54.73 -19.42
CA ALA A 576 15.10 -54.23 -20.37
C ALA A 576 14.43 -53.56 -21.61
N ALA A 577 15.26 -52.89 -22.42
CA ALA A 577 15.06 -52.53 -23.84
C ALA A 577 13.91 -51.56 -24.23
N GLY A 578 14.04 -50.75 -25.30
CA GLY A 578 15.26 -50.40 -26.06
C GLY A 578 15.02 -50.12 -27.55
N SER A 579 15.61 -49.05 -28.08
CA SER A 579 15.92 -48.88 -29.52
C SER A 579 16.92 -47.73 -29.73
N ALA A 580 17.79 -47.83 -30.74
CA ALA A 580 18.76 -46.79 -31.08
C ALA A 580 19.13 -46.79 -32.58
N ARG A 581 19.26 -45.60 -33.16
CA ARG A 581 19.89 -45.21 -34.46
C ARG A 581 20.08 -43.68 -34.38
N SER A 582 21.22 -43.01 -34.65
CA SER A 582 22.31 -43.18 -35.63
C SER A 582 21.87 -42.95 -37.08
N ARG A 583 22.46 -42.09 -37.93
CA ARG A 583 23.64 -41.17 -37.88
C ARG A 583 23.21 -39.82 -38.55
N SER A 584 23.98 -38.74 -38.80
CA SER A 584 25.43 -38.39 -38.85
C SER A 584 25.56 -36.86 -38.54
N GLY A 585 26.67 -36.11 -38.66
CA GLY A 585 28.08 -36.36 -39.00
C GLY A 585 28.72 -35.20 -39.82
N SER A 586 30.02 -34.91 -39.61
CA SER A 586 30.81 -33.78 -40.17
C SER A 586 30.44 -32.36 -39.67
N GLY A 587 31.37 -31.39 -39.58
CA GLY A 587 32.83 -31.44 -39.76
C GLY A 587 33.55 -30.16 -39.29
N THR A 588 34.72 -30.33 -38.65
CA THR A 588 35.65 -29.30 -38.12
C THR A 588 36.88 -29.12 -39.04
N PRO A 589 37.92 -28.30 -38.72
CA PRO A 589 37.98 -26.99 -38.04
C PRO A 589 38.92 -25.97 -38.77
N THR A 590 39.12 -24.76 -38.22
CA THR A 590 40.40 -24.00 -38.37
C THR A 590 40.74 -23.21 -37.10
N ARG A 591 42.04 -22.93 -36.85
CA ARG A 591 42.57 -22.48 -35.55
C ARG A 591 43.81 -21.56 -35.66
N THR A 592 43.64 -20.26 -35.41
CA THR A 592 44.68 -19.24 -35.14
C THR A 592 44.02 -18.04 -34.44
N GLY A 593 44.64 -17.32 -33.51
CA GLY A 593 45.95 -17.44 -32.84
C GLY A 593 46.00 -16.47 -31.64
N SER A 594 46.98 -16.63 -30.74
CA SER A 594 47.01 -15.91 -29.43
C SER A 594 47.99 -14.69 -29.43
N PRO A 595 48.47 -14.16 -28.29
CA PRO A 595 47.94 -12.90 -27.75
C PRO A 595 48.97 -11.76 -27.68
N TRP A 596 48.50 -10.54 -27.43
CA TRP A 596 49.37 -9.39 -27.10
C TRP A 596 49.40 -9.10 -25.61
N THR A 597 50.58 -8.79 -25.07
CA THR A 597 50.78 -8.46 -23.65
C THR A 597 51.82 -7.34 -23.47
N ARG A 598 51.73 -6.67 -22.30
CA ARG A 598 52.72 -5.75 -21.68
C ARG A 598 52.90 -4.34 -22.27
N SER A 599 52.89 -3.37 -21.35
CA SER A 599 53.40 -2.00 -21.50
C SER A 599 54.93 -1.94 -21.45
N PRO A 600 55.53 -0.77 -21.74
CA PRO A 600 56.49 -0.24 -20.76
C PRO A 600 56.53 1.31 -20.55
N THR A 601 56.74 1.70 -19.29
CA THR A 601 57.56 2.84 -18.79
C THR A 601 57.41 4.31 -19.26
N GLY A 602 56.78 5.13 -18.39
CA GLY A 602 57.36 6.39 -17.87
C GLY A 602 57.28 7.67 -18.74
N PRO A 603 57.78 8.84 -18.24
CA PRO A 603 58.50 9.08 -16.98
C PRO A 603 57.76 10.01 -15.96
N ARG A 604 58.47 10.45 -14.91
CA ARG A 604 57.95 11.18 -13.73
C ARG A 604 57.99 12.71 -13.87
N ARG A 605 57.12 13.42 -13.13
CA ARG A 605 57.51 14.67 -12.44
C ARG A 605 57.17 14.60 -10.94
N ARG A 606 57.93 15.33 -10.12
CA ARG A 606 57.84 15.36 -8.64
C ARG A 606 58.01 16.80 -8.15
N GLY A 607 57.30 17.15 -7.08
CA GLY A 607 57.64 18.27 -6.19
C GLY A 607 56.42 18.94 -5.57
N ARG A 608 56.47 19.45 -4.33
CA ARG A 608 57.39 19.17 -3.20
C ARG A 608 56.71 19.67 -1.91
N PRO A 609 56.76 18.98 -0.76
CA PRO A 609 55.97 19.36 0.41
C PRO A 609 56.65 20.40 1.33
N ALA A 610 55.84 21.25 1.97
CA ALA A 610 56.19 22.05 3.15
C ALA A 610 55.25 21.60 4.30
N ARG A 611 55.72 20.90 5.33
CA ARG A 611 56.59 21.28 6.48
C ARG A 611 55.78 21.79 7.68
N ARG A 612 55.89 21.01 8.77
CA ARG A 612 55.30 21.26 10.10
C ARG A 612 55.74 22.60 10.70
N ARG A 613 54.90 23.15 11.59
CA ARG A 613 55.37 23.65 12.89
C ARG A 613 54.56 23.01 14.01
N SER A 614 55.25 22.75 15.12
CA SER A 614 54.70 22.18 16.36
C SER A 614 55.34 22.93 17.52
N ALA A 615 54.54 23.39 18.48
CA ALA A 615 55.00 23.94 19.74
C ALA A 615 54.00 23.57 20.84
N SER A 616 54.51 23.16 22.00
CA SER A 616 53.73 22.71 23.15
C SER A 616 54.28 23.32 24.45
N ARG A 617 53.48 23.20 25.52
CA ARG A 617 53.63 23.68 26.93
C ARG A 617 52.67 24.84 27.24
N ALA A 618 51.74 24.73 28.20
CA ALA A 618 51.82 24.44 29.65
C ALA A 618 52.29 25.67 30.47
N ALA A 619 51.93 25.88 31.74
CA ALA A 619 50.80 25.43 32.58
C ALA A 619 50.91 26.15 33.96
N SER A 620 49.81 26.70 34.50
CA SER A 620 49.67 27.21 35.89
C SER A 620 48.20 27.67 36.08
N THR A 621 47.36 27.34 37.07
CA THR A 621 47.39 26.92 38.50
C THR A 621 47.09 28.03 39.53
N ARG A 622 45.84 28.04 40.04
CA ARG A 622 45.31 28.43 41.39
C ARG A 622 43.76 28.43 41.30
N SER A 623 43.00 27.60 42.04
CA SER A 623 42.59 27.66 43.47
C SER A 623 41.77 28.92 43.80
N CYS A 624 40.60 28.88 44.46
CA CYS A 624 40.11 28.02 45.58
C CYS A 624 38.66 27.52 45.38
N ARG A 625 38.25 26.31 45.85
CA ARG A 625 37.58 25.99 47.15
C ARG A 625 36.45 26.97 47.56
N SER A 626 35.15 26.63 47.60
CA SER A 626 34.37 25.60 48.39
C SER A 626 33.87 26.15 49.75
N PRO A 627 32.80 25.60 50.39
CA PRO A 627 31.63 24.84 49.91
C PRO A 627 30.27 25.34 50.51
N GLY A 628 29.12 24.69 50.21
CA GLY A 628 27.85 24.92 50.93
C GLY A 628 26.65 24.09 50.43
N THR A 629 26.00 23.33 51.33
CA THR A 629 24.85 22.42 51.12
C THR A 629 23.81 22.61 52.25
N PRO A 630 22.62 21.98 52.25
CA PRO A 630 21.66 21.74 51.15
C PRO A 630 20.19 22.05 51.55
N THR A 631 19.27 22.05 50.57
CA THR A 631 17.84 21.64 50.72
C THR A 631 17.35 21.09 49.40
#